data_AF-A0A3B9VJM5-F1
#
_entry.id   AF-A0A3B9VJM5-F1
#
_cell.length_a   1.000
_cell.length_b   1.000
_cell.length_c   1.000
_cell.angle_alpha   90.00
_cell.angle_beta   90.00
_cell.angle_gamma   90.00
#
_symmetry.space_group_name_H-M   'P 1'
#
loop_
_entity.id
_entity.type
_entity.pdbx_description
1 polymer ?
#
loop_
_entity_poly.entity_id
_entity_poly.type
_entity_poly.pdbx_seq_one_letter_code
_entity_poly.pdbx_strand_id
1 'polypeptide(L)'
;MSLDNAGIEQIKADALSAINASQSLDELREVKIAHVGDRSPIARANQGLAEIEIEKRAAMGKLIGTARANINQAFDDKEKELTALRDSRALSNERVDVTLASNRNPRGALHPLTLLTNEISDLFVGMGYTVQEGPELEASWLNFDALNIAEDHPARTMQDTFFIEPLSSGLVMRTHTSPVQIRTMLENEPPIYVICPGRTYRADELDATHTPVFNQVEGLVVDKGITMAHLKGTLDHFAAKIFGPGVTTRIRPSFFPFTEPSAEVDFFYNGRWVEWGGCGMVNRKVLQAAGIDTEIYTGFAFGMGLERTLMVKYGITDMHDIVEG
;
A
#
# COMPACT_ATOMS: atom_id res chain seq x y z
N MET A 1 -38.19 67.29 -27.05
CA MET A 1 -39.01 66.15 -27.51
C MET A 1 -40.44 66.46 -27.15
N SER A 2 -41.36 66.44 -28.11
CA SER A 2 -42.77 66.53 -27.78
C SER A 2 -43.16 65.30 -26.96
N LEU A 3 -43.77 65.52 -25.79
CA LEU A 3 -44.42 64.47 -24.99
C LEU A 3 -45.75 64.11 -25.67
N ASP A 4 -45.66 63.46 -26.83
CA ASP A 4 -46.80 62.92 -27.57
C ASP A 4 -46.70 61.37 -27.66
N ASN A 5 -47.81 60.72 -28.02
CA ASN A 5 -47.86 59.26 -28.06
C ASN A 5 -46.84 58.66 -29.04
N ALA A 6 -46.56 59.34 -30.16
CA ALA A 6 -45.61 58.86 -31.16
C ALA A 6 -44.17 58.90 -30.62
N GLY A 7 -43.81 59.94 -29.87
CA GLY A 7 -42.49 60.07 -29.25
C GLY A 7 -42.21 58.99 -28.20
N ILE A 8 -43.20 58.60 -27.40
CA ILE A 8 -43.03 57.53 -26.39
C ILE A 8 -42.93 56.15 -27.04
N GLU A 9 -43.72 55.87 -28.07
CA GLU A 9 -43.59 54.62 -28.83
C GLU A 9 -42.25 54.55 -29.57
N GLN A 10 -41.72 55.67 -30.08
CA GLN A 10 -40.38 55.71 -30.67
C GLN A 10 -39.28 55.42 -29.61
N ILE A 11 -39.35 56.05 -28.43
CA ILE A 11 -38.41 55.78 -27.33
C ILE A 11 -38.41 54.30 -26.95
N LYS A 12 -39.59 53.68 -26.89
CA LYS A 12 -39.75 52.25 -26.61
C LYS A 12 -39.16 51.41 -27.74
N ALA A 13 -39.45 51.72 -29.00
CA ALA A 13 -38.92 50.99 -30.16
C ALA A 13 -37.38 51.05 -30.22
N ASP A 14 -36.80 52.24 -29.99
CA ASP A 14 -35.35 52.44 -29.98
C ASP A 14 -34.68 51.64 -28.85
N ALA A 15 -35.27 51.67 -27.65
CA ALA A 15 -34.78 50.91 -26.51
C ALA A 15 -34.85 49.39 -26.74
N LEU A 16 -35.97 48.89 -27.26
CA LEU A 16 -36.12 47.45 -27.58
C LEU A 16 -35.16 47.02 -28.68
N SER A 17 -34.94 47.86 -29.69
CA SER A 17 -33.97 47.60 -30.76
C SER A 17 -32.54 47.50 -30.20
N ALA A 18 -32.13 48.46 -29.36
CA ALA A 18 -30.81 48.47 -28.73
C ALA A 18 -30.58 47.27 -27.79
N ILE A 19 -31.59 46.90 -27.00
CA ILE A 19 -31.54 45.71 -26.13
C ILE A 19 -31.37 44.44 -26.97
N ASN A 20 -32.19 44.28 -28.01
CA ASN A 20 -32.12 43.08 -28.87
C ASN A 20 -30.81 42.97 -29.65
N ALA A 21 -30.21 44.10 -30.03
CA ALA A 21 -28.95 44.16 -30.76
C ALA A 21 -27.71 43.87 -29.88
N SER A 22 -27.83 43.93 -28.55
CA SER A 22 -26.72 43.71 -27.63
C SER A 22 -26.26 42.25 -27.66
N GLN A 23 -24.96 42.03 -27.91
CA GLN A 23 -24.35 40.70 -28.02
C GLN A 23 -23.50 40.32 -26.81
N SER A 24 -23.25 41.25 -25.89
CA SER A 24 -22.47 41.03 -24.69
C SER A 24 -23.05 41.76 -23.48
N LEU A 25 -22.70 41.29 -22.28
CA LEU A 25 -23.10 41.97 -21.04
C LEU A 25 -22.51 43.38 -20.94
N ASP A 26 -21.36 43.63 -21.56
CA ASP A 26 -20.74 44.95 -21.59
C ASP A 26 -21.49 45.89 -22.53
N GLU A 27 -21.90 45.43 -23.72
CA GLU A 27 -22.82 46.19 -24.59
C GLU A 27 -24.17 46.46 -23.93
N LEU A 28 -24.72 45.47 -23.22
CA LEU A 28 -25.99 45.60 -22.52
C LEU A 28 -25.89 46.63 -21.37
N ARG A 29 -24.74 46.78 -20.71
CA ARG A 29 -24.50 47.85 -19.71
C ARG A 29 -24.59 49.24 -20.33
N GLU A 30 -24.02 49.43 -21.52
CA GLU A 30 -24.13 50.71 -22.24
C GLU A 30 -25.59 51.01 -22.62
N VAL A 31 -26.33 50.00 -23.08
CA VAL A 31 -27.77 50.11 -23.36
C VAL A 31 -28.57 50.45 -22.10
N LYS A 32 -28.21 49.88 -20.94
CA LYS A 32 -28.82 50.22 -19.64
C LYS A 32 -28.69 51.72 -19.33
N ILE A 33 -27.49 52.27 -19.49
CA ILE A 33 -27.21 53.69 -19.23
C ILE A 33 -28.01 54.57 -20.19
N ALA A 34 -28.04 54.22 -21.48
CA ALA A 34 -28.66 55.03 -22.52
C ALA A 34 -30.20 55.00 -22.50
N HIS A 35 -30.82 53.83 -22.25
CA HIS A 35 -32.25 53.60 -22.48
C HIS A 35 -33.07 53.24 -21.24
N VAL A 36 -32.45 52.76 -20.16
CA VAL A 36 -33.17 52.27 -18.97
C VAL A 36 -32.93 53.14 -17.73
N GLY A 37 -31.72 53.67 -17.58
CA GLY A 37 -31.26 54.39 -16.40
C GLY A 37 -31.98 55.71 -16.12
N ASP A 38 -31.65 56.34 -15.00
CA ASP A 38 -32.39 57.51 -14.48
C ASP A 38 -32.33 58.76 -15.37
N ARG A 39 -31.39 58.81 -16.31
CA ARG A 39 -31.24 59.89 -17.31
C ARG A 39 -31.68 59.47 -18.72
N SER A 40 -32.24 58.28 -18.88
CA SER A 40 -32.72 57.77 -20.16
C SER A 40 -33.86 58.62 -20.73
N PRO A 41 -34.12 58.54 -22.04
CA PRO A 41 -35.25 59.23 -22.67
C PRO A 41 -36.59 58.89 -22.00
N ILE A 42 -36.82 57.63 -21.59
CA ILE A 42 -38.05 57.23 -20.89
C ILE A 42 -38.13 57.79 -19.46
N ALA A 43 -37.01 57.89 -18.74
CA ALA A 43 -36.97 58.51 -17.42
C ALA A 43 -37.21 60.03 -17.48
N ARG A 44 -36.64 60.71 -18.49
CA ARG A 44 -36.91 62.13 -18.74
C ARG A 44 -38.36 62.37 -19.16
N ALA A 45 -38.94 61.50 -19.99
CA ALA A 45 -40.35 61.56 -20.32
C ALA A 45 -41.24 61.41 -19.08
N ASN A 46 -40.85 60.52 -18.16
CA ASN A 46 -41.56 60.34 -16.89
C ASN A 46 -41.44 61.56 -15.96
N GLN A 47 -40.31 62.28 -15.96
CA GLN A 47 -40.15 63.54 -15.21
C GLN A 47 -40.97 64.68 -15.82
N GLY A 48 -41.04 64.75 -17.16
CA GLY A 48 -41.83 65.75 -17.89
C GLY A 48 -43.34 65.63 -17.74
N LEU A 49 -43.87 64.55 -17.15
CA LEU A 49 -45.30 64.39 -16.84
C LEU A 49 -45.85 65.51 -15.93
N ALA A 50 -45.00 66.13 -15.11
CA ALA A 50 -45.36 67.23 -14.23
C ALA A 50 -45.80 68.50 -15.00
N GLU A 51 -45.35 68.65 -16.25
CA GLU A 51 -45.61 69.82 -17.11
C GLU A 51 -46.84 69.68 -18.00
N ILE A 52 -47.46 68.48 -18.05
CA ILE A 52 -48.63 68.18 -18.88
C ILE A 52 -49.93 68.63 -18.19
N GLU A 53 -50.90 69.12 -18.96
CA GLU A 53 -52.26 69.45 -18.49
C GLU A 53 -52.92 68.27 -17.76
N ILE A 54 -53.65 68.58 -16.69
CA ILE A 54 -54.26 67.60 -15.77
C ILE A 54 -55.13 66.57 -16.50
N GLU A 55 -55.90 67.00 -17.51
CA GLU A 55 -56.81 66.14 -18.28
C GLU A 55 -56.08 65.08 -19.12
N LYS A 56 -54.86 65.35 -19.59
CA LYS A 56 -54.07 64.43 -20.45
C LYS A 56 -53.02 63.63 -19.68
N ARG A 57 -52.73 64.04 -18.44
CA ARG A 57 -51.67 63.45 -17.58
C ARG A 57 -51.91 61.97 -17.26
N ALA A 58 -53.16 61.56 -17.03
CA ALA A 58 -53.49 60.17 -16.70
C ALA A 58 -53.24 59.20 -17.89
N ALA A 59 -53.66 59.58 -19.09
CA ALA A 59 -53.45 58.77 -20.30
C ALA A 59 -51.96 58.67 -20.66
N MET A 60 -51.22 59.78 -20.59
CA MET A 60 -49.79 59.81 -20.89
C MET A 60 -48.96 59.07 -19.82
N GLY A 61 -49.32 59.18 -18.54
CA GLY A 61 -48.67 58.45 -17.45
C GLY A 61 -48.82 56.93 -17.59
N LYS A 62 -50.00 56.45 -18.01
CA LYS A 62 -50.23 55.03 -18.31
C LYS A 62 -49.37 54.55 -19.49
N LEU A 63 -49.26 55.37 -20.54
CA LEU A 63 -48.46 55.06 -21.72
C LEU A 63 -46.96 54.94 -21.36
N ILE A 64 -46.41 55.94 -20.65
CA ILE A 64 -45.02 55.96 -20.20
C ILE A 64 -44.72 54.82 -19.22
N GLY A 65 -45.61 54.57 -18.26
CA GLY A 65 -45.48 53.45 -17.32
C GLY A 65 -45.44 52.09 -18.03
N THR A 66 -46.33 51.90 -19.02
CA THR A 66 -46.37 50.66 -19.83
C THR A 66 -45.11 50.52 -20.69
N ALA A 67 -44.65 51.60 -21.33
CA ALA A 67 -43.42 51.59 -22.11
C ALA A 67 -42.20 51.27 -21.23
N ARG A 68 -42.07 51.90 -20.05
CA ARG A 68 -41.00 51.63 -19.10
C ARG A 68 -41.01 50.19 -18.60
N ALA A 69 -42.19 49.65 -18.28
CA ALA A 69 -42.31 48.24 -17.87
C ALA A 69 -41.85 47.28 -18.97
N ASN A 70 -42.24 47.53 -20.23
CA ASN A 70 -41.80 46.70 -21.36
C ASN A 70 -40.28 46.78 -21.60
N ILE A 71 -39.70 47.97 -21.49
CA ILE A 71 -38.25 48.17 -21.64
C ILE A 71 -37.49 47.45 -20.53
N ASN A 72 -37.92 47.59 -19.27
CA ASN A 72 -37.30 46.90 -18.14
C ASN A 72 -37.41 45.38 -18.29
N GLN A 73 -38.58 44.88 -18.67
CA GLN A 73 -38.79 43.45 -18.87
C GLN A 73 -37.88 42.90 -19.98
N ALA A 74 -37.82 43.57 -21.14
CA ALA A 74 -36.95 43.17 -22.23
C ALA A 74 -35.46 43.23 -21.85
N PHE A 75 -35.07 44.23 -21.05
CA PHE A 75 -33.71 44.36 -20.53
C PHE A 75 -33.37 43.18 -19.60
N ASP A 76 -34.22 42.88 -18.62
CA ASP A 76 -34.01 41.80 -17.66
C ASP A 76 -33.97 40.43 -18.36
N ASP A 77 -34.81 40.24 -19.37
CA ASP A 77 -34.82 39.01 -20.18
C ASP A 77 -33.54 38.86 -21.01
N LYS A 78 -33.06 39.95 -21.61
CA LYS A 78 -31.79 39.94 -22.37
C LYS A 78 -30.57 39.76 -21.45
N GLU A 79 -30.59 40.34 -20.26
CA GLU A 79 -29.53 40.17 -19.26
C GLU A 79 -29.42 38.70 -18.82
N LYS A 80 -30.56 38.04 -18.58
CA LYS A 80 -30.60 36.60 -18.29
C LYS A 80 -30.07 35.76 -19.46
N GLU A 81 -30.50 36.05 -20.68
CA GLU A 81 -30.04 35.36 -21.90
C GLU A 81 -28.51 35.44 -22.06
N LEU A 82 -27.95 36.66 -22.01
CA LEU A 82 -26.51 36.88 -22.19
C LEU A 82 -25.68 36.32 -21.04
N THR A 83 -26.21 36.33 -19.81
CA THR A 83 -25.58 35.70 -18.65
C THR A 83 -25.48 34.18 -18.83
N ALA A 84 -26.58 33.53 -19.21
CA ALA A 84 -26.59 32.09 -19.48
C ALA A 84 -25.64 31.70 -20.63
N LEU A 85 -25.56 32.54 -21.67
CA LEU A 85 -24.63 32.34 -22.79
C LEU A 85 -23.16 32.46 -22.36
N ARG A 86 -22.83 33.46 -21.55
CA ARG A 86 -21.47 33.63 -20.98
C ARG A 86 -21.10 32.42 -20.14
N ASP A 87 -21.97 32.00 -19.23
CA ASP A 87 -21.71 30.91 -18.29
C ASP A 87 -21.55 29.58 -19.03
N SER A 88 -22.38 29.31 -20.03
CA SER A 88 -22.22 28.12 -20.89
C SER A 88 -20.88 28.12 -21.65
N ARG A 89 -20.41 29.29 -22.11
CA ARG A 89 -19.12 29.40 -22.80
C ARG A 89 -17.96 29.19 -21.83
N ALA A 90 -18.03 29.74 -20.62
CA ALA A 90 -17.04 29.53 -19.57
C ALA A 90 -16.93 28.03 -19.22
N LEU A 91 -18.07 27.37 -18.98
CA LEU A 91 -18.12 25.92 -18.69
C LEU A 91 -17.53 25.07 -19.82
N SER A 92 -17.76 25.44 -21.08
CA SER A 92 -17.18 24.73 -22.22
C SER A 92 -15.68 24.94 -22.34
N ASN A 93 -15.19 26.15 -22.07
CA ASN A 93 -13.76 26.49 -22.17
C ASN A 93 -12.94 25.93 -21.00
N GLU A 94 -13.54 25.86 -19.82
CA GLU A 94 -12.93 25.32 -18.60
C GLU A 94 -13.12 23.81 -18.45
N ARG A 95 -13.63 23.15 -19.51
CA ARG A 95 -13.78 21.70 -19.52
C ARG A 95 -12.40 21.04 -19.48
N VAL A 96 -12.12 20.35 -18.39
CA VAL A 96 -10.92 19.52 -18.21
C VAL A 96 -11.25 18.05 -18.35
N ASP A 97 -10.28 17.26 -18.81
CA ASP A 97 -10.36 15.80 -18.78
C ASP A 97 -10.05 15.30 -17.36
N VAL A 98 -11.10 15.00 -16.60
CA VAL A 98 -11.00 14.46 -15.23
C VAL A 98 -10.53 13.00 -15.18
N THR A 99 -10.42 12.32 -16.33
CA THR A 99 -9.90 10.96 -16.42
C THR A 99 -8.40 10.91 -16.69
N LEU A 100 -7.79 12.07 -16.95
CA LEU A 100 -6.37 12.17 -17.20
C LEU A 100 -5.58 11.67 -15.98
N ALA A 101 -4.72 10.68 -16.20
CA ALA A 101 -3.92 10.10 -15.14
C ALA A 101 -2.94 11.14 -14.58
N SER A 102 -3.16 11.57 -13.34
CA SER A 102 -2.23 12.44 -12.61
C SER A 102 -1.61 11.68 -11.44
N ASN A 103 -0.61 10.83 -11.72
CA ASN A 103 0.03 10.08 -10.65
C ASN A 103 1.11 10.93 -9.97
N ARG A 104 0.70 11.83 -9.08
CA ARG A 104 1.63 12.74 -8.38
C ARG A 104 2.40 12.07 -7.26
N ASN A 105 1.87 10.96 -6.73
CA ASN A 105 2.48 10.19 -5.65
C ASN A 105 2.41 8.69 -6.00
N PRO A 106 3.46 8.11 -6.62
CA PRO A 106 3.49 6.68 -6.85
C PRO A 106 3.40 5.94 -5.51
N ARG A 107 2.59 4.87 -5.46
CA ARG A 107 2.52 4.02 -4.28
C ARG A 107 3.81 3.22 -4.16
N GLY A 108 4.42 3.22 -2.97
CA GLY A 108 5.51 2.31 -2.65
C GLY A 108 5.01 0.86 -2.57
N ALA A 109 5.96 -0.08 -2.58
CA ALA A 109 5.72 -1.50 -2.37
C ALA A 109 6.71 -2.06 -1.35
N LEU A 110 6.32 -3.12 -0.66
CA LEU A 110 7.24 -3.88 0.18
C LEU A 110 8.10 -4.79 -0.68
N HIS A 111 9.31 -5.06 -0.19
CA HIS A 111 10.18 -6.05 -0.81
C HIS A 111 9.51 -7.44 -0.79
N PRO A 112 9.63 -8.26 -1.84
CA PRO A 112 9.00 -9.59 -1.88
C PRO A 112 9.42 -10.51 -0.72
N LEU A 113 10.66 -10.39 -0.24
CA LEU A 113 11.09 -11.11 0.98
C LEU A 113 10.30 -10.67 2.21
N THR A 114 10.07 -9.37 2.40
CA THR A 114 9.26 -8.87 3.52
C THR A 114 7.83 -9.39 3.44
N LEU A 115 7.24 -9.42 2.24
CA LEU A 115 5.91 -9.99 2.04
C LEU A 115 5.86 -11.47 2.41
N LEU A 116 6.86 -12.24 1.97
CA LEU A 116 6.97 -13.66 2.28
C LEU A 116 7.19 -13.91 3.78
N THR A 117 8.09 -13.15 4.42
CA THR A 117 8.32 -13.23 5.88
C THR A 117 7.02 -12.97 6.64
N ASN A 118 6.28 -11.92 6.29
CA ASN A 118 5.00 -11.60 6.93
C ASN A 118 3.96 -12.70 6.71
N GLU A 119 3.84 -13.23 5.48
CA GLU A 119 2.92 -14.33 5.16
C GLU A 119 3.20 -15.59 6.00
N ILE A 120 4.48 -15.93 6.18
CA ILE A 120 4.91 -17.07 6.99
C ILE A 120 4.64 -16.80 8.48
N SER A 121 5.02 -15.63 8.98
CA SER A 121 4.77 -15.25 10.37
C SER A 121 3.28 -15.28 10.71
N ASP A 122 2.43 -14.71 9.85
CA ASP A 122 0.98 -14.68 10.02
C ASP A 122 0.37 -16.10 10.05
N LEU A 123 0.88 -17.02 9.21
CA LEU A 123 0.48 -18.42 9.24
C LEU A 123 0.73 -19.06 10.61
N PHE A 124 1.97 -18.96 11.10
CA PHE A 124 2.37 -19.62 12.35
C PHE A 124 1.72 -18.97 13.57
N VAL A 125 1.56 -17.64 13.58
CA VAL A 125 0.78 -16.93 14.59
C VAL A 125 -0.68 -17.41 14.60
N GLY A 126 -1.28 -17.60 13.42
CA GLY A 126 -2.63 -18.18 13.29
C GLY A 126 -2.73 -19.62 13.83
N MET A 127 -1.62 -20.36 13.90
CA MET A 127 -1.53 -21.70 14.49
C MET A 127 -1.21 -21.69 16.00
N GLY A 128 -1.00 -20.51 16.60
CA GLY A 128 -0.70 -20.35 18.03
C GLY A 128 0.80 -20.23 18.37
N TYR A 129 1.67 -20.06 17.38
CA TYR A 129 3.10 -19.79 17.61
C TYR A 129 3.31 -18.31 17.92
N THR A 130 4.42 -17.97 18.56
CA THR A 130 4.88 -16.58 18.71
C THR A 130 6.10 -16.31 17.85
N VAL A 131 6.19 -15.13 17.26
CA VAL A 131 7.39 -14.69 16.53
C VAL A 131 8.45 -14.28 17.54
N GLN A 132 9.66 -14.82 17.39
CA GLN A 132 10.84 -14.44 18.18
C GLN A 132 11.94 -13.92 17.25
N GLU A 133 12.59 -12.85 17.68
CA GLU A 133 13.74 -12.27 16.99
C GLU A 133 14.92 -12.19 17.95
N GLY A 134 16.12 -12.21 17.41
CA GLY A 134 17.34 -12.08 18.20
C GLY A 134 18.44 -11.38 17.42
N PRO A 135 19.59 -11.13 18.08
CA PRO A 135 20.69 -10.42 17.47
C PRO A 135 21.28 -11.20 16.29
N GLU A 136 21.86 -10.48 15.34
CA GLU A 136 22.58 -11.06 14.20
C GLU A 136 24.03 -11.37 14.54
N LEU A 137 24.61 -10.59 15.45
CA LEU A 137 25.89 -10.85 16.09
C LEU A 137 25.66 -11.74 17.31
N GLU A 138 26.18 -12.96 17.27
CA GLU A 138 25.93 -13.98 18.29
C GLU A 138 27.22 -14.49 18.92
N ALA A 139 27.09 -14.99 20.15
CA ALA A 139 28.16 -15.75 20.78
C ALA A 139 28.28 -17.13 20.11
N SER A 140 29.51 -17.61 19.88
CA SER A 140 29.76 -18.95 19.32
C SER A 140 29.06 -20.06 20.10
N TRP A 141 28.87 -19.88 21.41
CA TRP A 141 28.13 -20.82 22.24
C TRP A 141 26.67 -20.99 21.81
N LEU A 142 25.98 -19.88 21.52
CA LEU A 142 24.59 -19.91 21.06
C LEU A 142 24.46 -20.37 19.62
N ASN A 143 25.41 -19.99 18.76
CA ASN A 143 25.39 -20.37 17.35
C ASN A 143 25.88 -21.80 17.09
N PHE A 144 26.58 -22.43 18.03
CA PHE A 144 27.12 -23.75 17.77
C PHE A 144 27.11 -24.70 18.99
N ASP A 145 27.69 -24.32 20.12
CA ASP A 145 27.93 -25.27 21.23
C ASP A 145 26.61 -25.79 21.83
N ALA A 146 25.67 -24.88 22.09
CA ALA A 146 24.33 -25.21 22.60
C ALA A 146 23.51 -26.03 21.59
N LEU A 147 23.88 -26.01 20.31
CA LEU A 147 23.27 -26.77 19.22
C LEU A 147 23.99 -28.10 18.96
N ASN A 148 24.84 -28.55 19.89
CA ASN A 148 25.57 -29.82 19.79
C ASN A 148 26.46 -29.92 18.53
N ILE A 149 26.86 -28.78 17.96
CA ILE A 149 27.84 -28.71 16.87
C ILE A 149 29.22 -28.79 17.53
N ALA A 150 30.12 -29.67 17.12
CA ALA A 150 31.45 -29.78 17.73
C ALA A 150 32.43 -28.72 17.21
N GLU A 151 33.51 -28.43 17.95
CA GLU A 151 34.54 -27.44 17.54
C GLU A 151 35.20 -27.76 16.20
N ASP A 152 35.37 -29.05 15.89
CA ASP A 152 35.96 -29.55 14.65
C ASP A 152 34.96 -29.69 13.50
N HIS A 153 33.71 -29.26 13.70
CA HIS A 153 32.67 -29.34 12.68
C HIS A 153 32.96 -28.37 11.51
N PRO A 154 32.81 -28.78 10.23
CA PRO A 154 33.10 -27.93 9.07
C PRO A 154 32.41 -26.56 9.09
N ALA A 155 31.16 -26.50 9.53
CA ALA A 155 30.40 -25.26 9.67
C ALA A 155 31.04 -24.21 10.61
N ARG A 156 31.99 -24.60 11.48
CA ARG A 156 32.73 -23.68 12.36
C ARG A 156 34.05 -23.19 11.74
N THR A 157 34.32 -23.51 10.48
CA THR A 157 35.53 -23.05 9.82
C THR A 157 35.38 -21.61 9.31
N MET A 158 36.49 -20.91 9.15
CA MET A 158 36.55 -19.55 8.57
C MET A 158 36.09 -19.52 7.10
N GLN A 159 35.90 -20.68 6.46
CA GLN A 159 35.37 -20.78 5.09
C GLN A 159 33.86 -20.58 5.05
N ASP A 160 33.13 -20.93 6.12
CA ASP A 160 31.67 -20.91 6.14
C ASP A 160 31.11 -19.79 7.04
N THR A 161 31.84 -19.37 8.07
CA THR A 161 31.35 -18.45 9.11
C THR A 161 32.17 -17.16 9.19
N PHE A 162 31.48 -16.02 9.31
CA PHE A 162 32.13 -14.75 9.64
C PHE A 162 32.38 -14.63 11.15
N PHE A 163 33.65 -14.74 11.53
CA PHE A 163 34.12 -14.50 12.90
C PHE A 163 34.47 -13.03 13.12
N ILE A 164 34.25 -12.53 14.34
CA ILE A 164 34.57 -11.15 14.68
C ILE A 164 35.93 -11.06 15.36
N GLU A 165 36.78 -10.16 14.87
CA GLU A 165 38.07 -9.88 15.49
C GLU A 165 37.92 -9.04 16.78
N PRO A 166 38.74 -9.31 17.82
CA PRO A 166 39.67 -10.43 17.90
C PRO A 166 38.93 -11.76 18.10
N LEU A 167 39.46 -12.87 17.57
CA LEU A 167 38.83 -14.20 17.69
C LEU A 167 38.58 -14.63 19.15
N SER A 168 39.34 -14.09 20.09
CA SER A 168 39.14 -14.28 21.54
C SER A 168 37.83 -13.69 22.06
N SER A 169 37.13 -12.86 21.27
CA SER A 169 35.79 -12.36 21.60
C SER A 169 34.75 -13.48 21.64
N GLY A 170 34.97 -14.58 20.90
CA GLY A 170 33.99 -15.66 20.77
C GLY A 170 32.70 -15.23 20.07
N LEU A 171 32.75 -14.19 19.24
CA LEU A 171 31.60 -13.64 18.52
C LEU A 171 31.64 -14.01 17.03
N VAL A 172 30.45 -14.27 16.47
CA VAL A 172 30.24 -14.60 15.05
C VAL A 172 29.00 -13.90 14.52
N MET A 173 28.95 -13.65 13.21
CA MET A 173 27.65 -13.39 12.57
C MET A 173 26.90 -14.71 12.48
N ARG A 174 25.64 -14.74 12.91
CA ARG A 174 24.88 -16.00 13.00
C ARG A 174 24.71 -16.64 11.62
N THR A 175 24.92 -17.96 11.56
CA THR A 175 24.85 -18.75 10.31
C THR A 175 23.44 -19.30 10.02
N HIS A 176 22.58 -19.19 11.03
CA HIS A 176 21.20 -19.67 11.08
C HIS A 176 20.47 -18.95 12.23
N THR A 177 19.13 -18.99 12.29
CA THR A 177 18.36 -18.32 13.37
C THR A 177 18.15 -19.20 14.61
N SER A 178 18.77 -20.38 14.64
CA SER A 178 18.78 -21.29 15.79
C SER A 178 19.29 -20.71 17.12
N PRO A 179 20.19 -19.69 17.19
CA PRO A 179 20.50 -19.01 18.45
C PRO A 179 19.28 -18.46 19.17
N VAL A 180 18.28 -17.98 18.42
CA VAL A 180 17.02 -17.46 18.97
C VAL A 180 16.23 -18.58 19.63
N GLN A 181 16.27 -19.80 19.08
CA GLN A 181 15.65 -20.98 19.67
C GLN A 181 16.28 -21.32 21.03
N ILE A 182 17.62 -21.31 21.12
CA ILE A 182 18.33 -21.56 22.38
C ILE A 182 17.98 -20.49 23.42
N ARG A 183 18.03 -19.21 23.05
CA ARG A 183 17.64 -18.10 23.95
C ARG A 183 16.21 -18.27 24.46
N THR A 184 15.28 -18.60 23.55
CA THR A 184 13.88 -18.86 23.91
C THR A 184 13.76 -19.98 24.94
N MET A 185 14.47 -21.10 24.75
CA MET A 185 14.45 -22.22 25.68
C MET A 185 15.15 -21.93 27.02
N LEU A 186 16.12 -21.01 27.06
CA LEU A 186 16.78 -20.59 28.30
C LEU A 186 15.93 -19.60 29.11
N GLU A 187 15.11 -18.79 28.44
CA GLU A 187 14.32 -17.73 29.05
C GLU A 187 12.88 -18.15 29.38
N ASN A 188 12.40 -19.27 28.82
CA ASN A 188 11.02 -19.73 28.96
C ASN A 188 10.96 -21.22 29.28
N GLU A 189 9.96 -21.63 30.05
CA GLU A 189 9.65 -23.04 30.29
C GLU A 189 8.68 -23.59 29.22
N PRO A 190 8.76 -24.88 28.82
CA PRO A 190 7.75 -25.51 27.98
C PRO A 190 6.32 -25.39 28.55
N PRO A 191 5.27 -25.25 27.71
CA PRO A 191 5.28 -25.41 26.26
C PRO A 191 5.85 -24.21 25.48
N ILE A 192 6.69 -24.48 24.48
CA ILE A 192 7.31 -23.47 23.60
C ILE A 192 6.86 -23.72 22.16
N TYR A 193 6.30 -22.70 21.52
CA TYR A 193 5.90 -22.70 20.11
C TYR A 193 6.34 -21.39 19.47
N VAL A 194 7.46 -21.41 18.75
CA VAL A 194 8.04 -20.18 18.19
C VAL A 194 8.45 -20.31 16.73
N ILE A 195 8.39 -19.18 16.04
CA ILE A 195 8.94 -19.01 14.69
C ILE A 195 9.96 -17.85 14.73
N CYS A 196 11.13 -18.07 14.15
CA CYS A 196 12.30 -17.22 14.26
C CYS A 196 12.74 -16.77 12.85
N PRO A 197 12.05 -15.80 12.23
CA PRO A 197 12.50 -15.20 10.98
C PRO A 197 13.72 -14.30 11.24
N GLY A 198 14.66 -14.26 10.30
CA GLY A 198 15.76 -13.32 10.38
C GLY A 198 16.86 -13.52 9.35
N ARG A 199 17.72 -12.50 9.23
CA ARG A 199 18.92 -12.54 8.39
C ARG A 199 19.98 -13.46 8.96
N THR A 200 20.70 -14.15 8.09
CA THR A 200 21.77 -15.09 8.40
C THR A 200 22.93 -14.87 7.43
N TYR A 201 24.11 -15.25 7.87
CA TYR A 201 25.35 -14.89 7.21
C TYR A 201 26.19 -16.13 6.95
N ARG A 202 26.70 -16.26 5.73
CA ARG A 202 27.67 -17.29 5.35
C ARG A 202 28.74 -16.66 4.48
N ALA A 203 29.97 -17.15 4.57
CA ALA A 203 31.08 -16.65 3.77
C ALA A 203 31.07 -17.20 2.33
N ASP A 204 29.87 -17.28 1.73
CA ASP A 204 29.64 -17.68 0.35
C ASP A 204 29.76 -16.47 -0.59
N GLU A 205 30.30 -16.68 -1.79
CA GLU A 205 30.30 -15.66 -2.84
C GLU A 205 28.88 -15.44 -3.39
N LEU A 206 28.57 -14.21 -3.80
CA LEU A 206 27.31 -13.90 -4.46
C LEU A 206 27.31 -14.53 -5.86
N ASP A 207 26.37 -15.44 -6.10
CA ASP A 207 26.12 -16.06 -7.39
C ASP A 207 24.60 -16.20 -7.64
N ALA A 208 24.19 -16.91 -8.70
CA ALA A 208 22.78 -17.07 -9.05
C ALA A 208 21.93 -17.80 -7.98
N THR A 209 22.58 -18.48 -7.02
CA THR A 209 21.98 -19.40 -6.04
C THR A 209 22.47 -19.23 -4.61
N HIS A 210 23.50 -18.41 -4.37
CA HIS A 210 24.07 -18.11 -3.07
C HIS A 210 24.25 -16.60 -2.89
N THR A 211 24.10 -16.16 -1.64
CA THR A 211 24.39 -14.78 -1.22
C THR A 211 24.99 -14.85 0.19
N PRO A 212 26.00 -14.00 0.50
CA PRO A 212 26.60 -13.97 1.83
C PRO A 212 25.63 -13.54 2.92
N VAL A 213 24.54 -12.86 2.56
CA VAL A 213 23.44 -12.47 3.44
C VAL A 213 22.13 -12.94 2.85
N PHE A 214 21.44 -13.82 3.57
CA PHE A 214 20.14 -14.37 3.20
C PHE A 214 19.22 -14.38 4.42
N ASN A 215 17.97 -14.74 4.24
CA ASN A 215 16.98 -14.82 5.31
C ASN A 215 16.55 -16.26 5.51
N GLN A 216 16.47 -16.65 6.78
CA GLN A 216 15.87 -17.91 7.17
C GLN A 216 14.65 -17.67 8.03
N VAL A 217 13.80 -18.67 8.04
CA VAL A 217 12.76 -18.82 9.04
C VAL A 217 12.89 -20.19 9.67
N GLU A 218 13.01 -20.21 10.99
CA GLU A 218 13.11 -21.45 11.74
C GLU A 218 11.95 -21.58 12.72
N GLY A 219 11.40 -22.78 12.85
CA GLY A 219 10.39 -23.08 13.85
C GLY A 219 10.92 -24.01 14.92
N LEU A 220 10.47 -23.80 16.15
CA LEU A 220 10.71 -24.68 17.28
C LEU A 220 9.39 -24.98 17.99
N VAL A 221 9.17 -26.26 18.27
CA VAL A 221 8.13 -26.73 19.18
C VAL A 221 8.75 -27.60 20.26
N VAL A 222 8.47 -27.31 21.53
CA VAL A 222 8.82 -28.16 22.67
C VAL A 222 7.61 -28.29 23.59
N ASP A 223 7.07 -29.50 23.71
CA ASP A 223 5.95 -29.82 24.59
C ASP A 223 5.94 -31.33 24.92
N LYS A 224 5.01 -31.78 25.75
CA LYS A 224 4.82 -33.18 26.10
C LYS A 224 4.20 -33.93 24.92
N GLY A 225 4.81 -35.05 24.53
CA GLY A 225 4.25 -35.93 23.51
C GLY A 225 4.41 -35.42 22.07
N ILE A 226 5.33 -34.51 21.81
CA ILE A 226 5.67 -34.08 20.45
C ILE A 226 6.38 -35.20 19.69
N THR A 227 6.02 -35.42 18.43
CA THR A 227 6.49 -36.54 17.60
C THR A 227 6.80 -36.08 16.18
N MET A 228 7.50 -36.93 15.42
CA MET A 228 7.78 -36.68 14.00
C MET A 228 6.51 -36.55 13.15
N ALA A 229 5.39 -37.15 13.57
CA ALA A 229 4.11 -37.00 12.89
C ALA A 229 3.57 -35.57 13.00
N HIS A 230 3.78 -34.91 14.15
CA HIS A 230 3.45 -33.50 14.32
C HIS A 230 4.32 -32.63 13.40
N LEU A 231 5.65 -32.87 13.37
CA LEU A 231 6.55 -32.17 12.45
C LEU A 231 6.08 -32.30 10.99
N LYS A 232 5.81 -33.53 10.54
CA LYS A 232 5.36 -33.77 9.17
C LYS A 232 4.04 -33.05 8.87
N GLY A 233 3.06 -33.12 9.78
CA GLY A 233 1.78 -32.42 9.62
C GLY A 233 1.95 -30.90 9.52
N THR A 234 2.82 -30.32 10.35
CA THR A 234 3.15 -28.89 10.30
C THR A 234 3.79 -28.50 8.98
N LEU A 235 4.77 -29.28 8.49
CA LEU A 235 5.46 -29.00 7.22
C LEU A 235 4.52 -29.18 6.00
N ASP A 236 3.64 -30.17 6.02
CA ASP A 236 2.64 -30.40 4.97
C ASP A 236 1.67 -29.20 4.89
N HIS A 237 1.20 -28.73 6.05
CA HIS A 237 0.33 -27.55 6.12
C HIS A 237 1.05 -26.28 5.67
N PHE A 238 2.31 -26.12 6.09
CA PHE A 238 3.14 -24.98 5.73
C PHE A 238 3.38 -24.93 4.21
N ALA A 239 3.77 -26.05 3.59
CA ALA A 239 3.96 -26.12 2.16
C ALA A 239 2.67 -25.78 1.40
N ALA A 240 1.52 -26.34 1.82
CA ALA A 240 0.22 -26.08 1.17
C ALA A 240 -0.19 -24.62 1.24
N LYS A 241 0.17 -23.91 2.32
CA LYS A 241 -0.10 -22.48 2.44
C LYS A 241 0.75 -21.65 1.48
N ILE A 242 2.04 -21.97 1.34
CA ILE A 242 2.99 -21.16 0.57
C ILE A 242 2.91 -21.43 -0.94
N PHE A 243 2.76 -22.69 -1.33
CA PHE A 243 2.79 -23.13 -2.73
C PHE A 243 1.41 -23.48 -3.30
N GLY A 244 0.37 -23.45 -2.46
CA GLY A 244 -1.01 -23.69 -2.86
C GLY A 244 -1.50 -25.13 -2.61
N PRO A 245 -2.82 -25.35 -2.78
CA PRO A 245 -3.43 -26.64 -2.51
C PRO A 245 -2.89 -27.72 -3.46
N GLY A 246 -2.62 -28.91 -2.92
CA GLY A 246 -2.16 -30.07 -3.71
C GLY A 246 -0.64 -30.22 -3.84
N VAL A 247 0.16 -29.32 -3.27
CA VAL A 247 1.60 -29.53 -3.15
C VAL A 247 1.87 -30.81 -2.36
N THR A 248 2.83 -31.60 -2.83
CA THR A 248 3.23 -32.85 -2.16
C THR A 248 4.59 -32.65 -1.52
N THR A 249 4.72 -33.02 -0.25
CA THR A 249 5.97 -32.99 0.50
C THR A 249 6.55 -34.40 0.63
N ARG A 250 7.86 -34.49 0.81
CA ARG A 250 8.52 -35.72 1.28
C ARG A 250 9.59 -35.37 2.29
N ILE A 251 9.79 -36.28 3.24
CA ILE A 251 10.88 -36.22 4.20
C ILE A 251 11.89 -37.30 3.83
N ARG A 252 13.16 -36.90 3.69
CA ARG A 252 14.30 -37.81 3.48
C ARG A 252 15.20 -37.78 4.72
N PRO A 253 15.72 -38.92 5.19
CA PRO A 253 16.71 -38.92 6.26
C PRO A 253 17.92 -38.05 5.89
N SER A 254 18.38 -37.26 6.84
CA SER A 254 19.61 -36.45 6.74
C SER A 254 20.30 -36.45 8.11
N PHE A 255 21.27 -35.56 8.33
CA PHE A 255 21.96 -35.41 9.60
C PHE A 255 22.14 -33.94 9.95
N PHE A 256 21.67 -33.54 11.12
CA PHE A 256 21.98 -32.24 11.73
C PHE A 256 22.33 -32.46 13.20
N PRO A 257 23.46 -31.94 13.73
CA PRO A 257 23.89 -32.21 15.11
C PRO A 257 22.85 -31.85 16.19
N PHE A 258 21.97 -30.88 15.90
CA PHE A 258 20.92 -30.39 16.81
C PHE A 258 19.59 -31.15 16.69
N THR A 259 19.45 -32.14 15.80
CA THR A 259 18.25 -33.00 15.74
C THR A 259 18.61 -34.49 15.72
N GLU A 260 17.70 -35.35 16.18
CA GLU A 260 17.78 -36.81 16.07
C GLU A 260 16.38 -37.43 16.36
N PRO A 261 15.71 -38.07 15.39
CA PRO A 261 16.09 -38.22 13.99
C PRO A 261 16.04 -36.89 13.20
N SER A 262 16.99 -36.73 12.28
CA SER A 262 17.09 -35.62 11.33
C SER A 262 16.53 -35.95 9.95
N ALA A 263 16.09 -34.91 9.25
CA ALA A 263 15.45 -35.02 7.95
C ALA A 263 15.61 -33.76 7.09
N GLU A 264 15.68 -33.93 5.79
CA GLU A 264 15.41 -32.86 4.82
C GLU A 264 13.96 -32.96 4.35
N VAL A 265 13.34 -31.81 4.12
CA VAL A 265 12.02 -31.73 3.49
C VAL A 265 12.16 -31.18 2.08
N ASP A 266 11.59 -31.94 1.13
CA ASP A 266 11.42 -31.49 -0.24
C ASP A 266 9.93 -31.32 -0.54
N PHE A 267 9.60 -30.44 -1.48
CA PHE A 267 8.26 -30.30 -2.03
C PHE A 267 8.26 -30.50 -3.55
N PHE A 268 7.18 -31.05 -4.08
CA PHE A 268 6.98 -31.24 -5.51
C PHE A 268 6.21 -30.04 -6.09
N TYR A 269 6.88 -29.29 -6.95
CA TYR A 269 6.33 -28.07 -7.55
C TYR A 269 6.82 -27.94 -8.99
N ASN A 270 5.96 -27.50 -9.90
CA ASN A 270 6.26 -27.34 -11.33
C ASN A 270 6.96 -28.56 -11.97
N GLY A 271 6.51 -29.78 -11.61
CA GLY A 271 7.00 -31.02 -12.22
C GLY A 271 8.33 -31.56 -11.68
N ARG A 272 8.90 -30.96 -10.62
CA ARG A 272 10.16 -31.42 -10.01
C ARG A 272 10.13 -31.37 -8.48
N TRP A 273 11.01 -32.14 -7.86
CA TRP A 273 11.29 -32.04 -6.42
C TRP A 273 12.27 -30.91 -6.15
N VAL A 274 11.98 -30.10 -5.13
CA VAL A 274 12.82 -29.01 -4.67
C VAL A 274 13.09 -29.18 -3.18
N GLU A 275 14.36 -29.19 -2.80
CA GLU A 275 14.80 -29.15 -1.39
C GLU A 275 14.43 -27.80 -0.79
N TRP A 276 13.69 -27.83 0.32
CA TRP A 276 13.22 -26.62 0.99
C TRP A 276 14.09 -26.24 2.18
N GLY A 277 14.48 -27.24 2.97
CA GLY A 277 15.28 -27.04 4.16
C GLY A 277 15.35 -28.27 5.06
N GLY A 278 16.00 -28.08 6.21
CA GLY A 278 16.24 -29.11 7.21
C GLY A 278 15.17 -29.12 8.29
N CYS A 279 14.93 -30.28 8.88
CA CYS A 279 14.02 -30.48 10.00
C CYS A 279 14.40 -31.71 10.82
N GLY A 280 13.78 -31.88 11.99
CA GLY A 280 13.94 -33.09 12.78
C GLY A 280 13.43 -32.94 14.20
N MET A 281 13.49 -34.04 14.94
CA MET A 281 13.21 -34.02 16.38
C MET A 281 14.40 -33.38 17.09
N VAL A 282 14.18 -32.44 18.01
CA VAL A 282 15.27 -31.74 18.71
C VAL A 282 16.12 -32.74 19.48
N ASN A 283 17.43 -32.68 19.30
CA ASN A 283 18.36 -33.59 19.95
C ASN A 283 18.31 -33.40 21.47
N ARG A 284 18.31 -34.50 22.23
CA ARG A 284 18.25 -34.47 23.70
C ARG A 284 19.36 -33.61 24.32
N LYS A 285 20.56 -33.59 23.73
CA LYS A 285 21.68 -32.75 24.21
C LYS A 285 21.38 -31.25 24.11
N VAL A 286 20.63 -30.83 23.09
CA VAL A 286 20.24 -29.43 22.89
C VAL A 286 19.21 -29.02 23.93
N LEU A 287 18.19 -29.86 24.17
CA LEU A 287 17.21 -29.63 25.23
C LEU A 287 17.88 -29.58 26.61
N GLN A 288 18.81 -30.50 26.89
CA GLN A 288 19.58 -30.51 28.13
C GLN A 288 20.46 -29.26 28.31
N ALA A 289 21.11 -28.79 27.24
CA ALA A 289 21.91 -27.56 27.25
C ALA A 289 21.06 -26.33 27.60
N ALA A 290 19.76 -26.35 27.28
CA ALA A 290 18.80 -25.32 27.65
C ALA A 290 18.07 -25.59 28.99
N GLY A 291 18.43 -26.65 29.72
CA GLY A 291 17.81 -26.98 31.01
C GLY A 291 16.44 -27.66 30.94
N ILE A 292 16.04 -28.17 29.77
CA ILE A 292 14.75 -28.84 29.57
C ILE A 292 14.86 -30.35 29.85
N ASP A 293 13.95 -30.87 30.68
CA ASP A 293 13.88 -32.29 31.03
C ASP A 293 13.40 -33.16 29.85
N THR A 294 14.33 -33.92 29.27
CA THR A 294 14.08 -34.78 28.11
C THR A 294 13.37 -36.10 28.41
N GLU A 295 13.08 -36.41 29.68
CA GLU A 295 12.18 -37.51 30.05
C GLU A 295 10.71 -37.08 29.98
N ILE A 296 10.44 -35.78 30.08
CA ILE A 296 9.09 -35.19 30.07
C ILE A 296 8.77 -34.57 28.72
N TYR A 297 9.72 -33.82 28.15
CA TYR A 297 9.50 -32.99 26.97
C TYR A 297 10.24 -33.54 25.76
N THR A 298 9.57 -33.44 24.61
CA THR A 298 10.15 -33.65 23.30
C THR A 298 9.85 -32.44 22.42
N GLY A 299 10.53 -32.35 21.29
CA GLY A 299 10.32 -31.22 20.39
C GLY A 299 10.73 -31.53 18.98
N PHE A 300 10.30 -30.68 18.05
CA PHE A 300 10.84 -30.67 16.70
C PHE A 300 11.26 -29.26 16.32
N ALA A 301 12.19 -29.17 15.37
CA ALA A 301 12.56 -27.93 14.74
C ALA A 301 12.62 -28.09 13.22
N PHE A 302 12.52 -26.97 12.51
CA PHE A 302 12.72 -26.89 11.06
C PHE A 302 13.32 -25.54 10.69
N GLY A 303 13.97 -25.46 9.53
CA GLY A 303 14.54 -24.22 9.02
C GLY A 303 14.46 -24.16 7.50
N MET A 304 13.92 -23.06 6.97
CA MET A 304 13.75 -22.82 5.54
C MET A 304 14.46 -21.55 5.10
N GLY A 305 15.09 -21.59 3.92
CA GLY A 305 15.62 -20.39 3.26
C GLY A 305 14.52 -19.61 2.55
N LEU A 306 14.40 -18.31 2.82
CA LEU A 306 13.34 -17.47 2.25
C LEU A 306 13.63 -17.09 0.79
N GLU A 307 14.88 -16.84 0.43
CA GLU A 307 15.29 -16.51 -0.94
C GLU A 307 14.96 -17.67 -1.88
N ARG A 308 15.34 -18.90 -1.51
CA ARG A 308 15.00 -20.10 -2.30
C ARG A 308 13.49 -20.29 -2.41
N THR A 309 12.75 -20.05 -1.32
CA THR A 309 11.28 -20.12 -1.31
C THR A 309 10.69 -19.10 -2.29
N LEU A 310 11.19 -17.87 -2.27
CA LEU A 310 10.78 -16.78 -3.14
C LEU A 310 11.08 -17.09 -4.61
N MET A 311 12.30 -17.56 -4.90
CA MET A 311 12.72 -17.93 -6.25
C MET A 311 11.81 -19.00 -6.85
N VAL A 312 11.47 -20.03 -6.09
CA VAL A 312 10.59 -21.11 -6.57
C VAL A 312 9.15 -20.63 -6.73
N LYS A 313 8.64 -19.83 -5.79
CA LYS A 313 7.26 -19.33 -5.80
C LYS A 313 7.00 -18.38 -6.98
N TYR A 314 7.95 -17.50 -7.29
CA TYR A 314 7.80 -16.46 -8.30
C TYR A 314 8.58 -16.71 -9.60
N GLY A 315 9.33 -17.82 -9.70
CA GLY A 315 10.11 -18.17 -10.87
C GLY A 315 11.33 -17.27 -11.10
N ILE A 316 11.90 -16.71 -10.03
CA ILE A 316 13.14 -15.92 -10.09
C ILE A 316 14.31 -16.88 -10.29
N THR A 317 15.15 -16.60 -11.28
CA THR A 317 16.24 -17.50 -11.68
C THR A 317 17.59 -17.11 -11.10
N ASP A 318 17.73 -15.87 -10.63
CA ASP A 318 19.00 -15.31 -10.17
C ASP A 318 18.80 -14.57 -8.84
N MET A 319 19.64 -14.85 -7.83
CA MET A 319 19.60 -14.14 -6.55
C MET A 319 19.98 -12.66 -6.67
N HIS A 320 20.69 -12.23 -7.71
CA HIS A 320 21.00 -10.82 -7.94
C HIS A 320 19.72 -9.96 -8.02
N ASP A 321 18.66 -10.48 -8.66
CA ASP A 321 17.35 -9.82 -8.77
C ASP A 321 16.68 -9.53 -7.41
N ILE A 322 17.12 -10.21 -6.35
CA ILE A 322 16.59 -10.06 -4.98
C ILE A 322 17.42 -9.05 -4.19
N VAL A 323 18.73 -8.94 -4.44
CA VAL A 323 19.67 -8.19 -3.59
C VAL A 323 20.12 -6.86 -4.18
N GLU A 324 20.10 -6.69 -5.50
CA GLU A 324 20.66 -5.51 -6.18
C GLU A 324 19.69 -4.31 -6.31
N GLY A 325 18.39 -4.52 -6.02
CA GLY A 325 17.35 -3.48 -6.08
C GLY A 325 16.76 -3.28 -7.47
#